data_AF-A0A955X4D6-F1
#
_entry.id   AF-A0A955X4D6-F1
#
_cell.length_a   1.000
_cell.length_b   1.000
_cell.length_c   1.000
_cell.angle_alpha   90.00
_cell.angle_beta   90.00
_cell.angle_gamma   90.00
#
_symmetry.space_group_name_H-M   'P 1'
#
loop_
_entity.id
_entity.type
_entity.pdbx_description
1 polymer ?
#
loop_
_entity_poly.entity_id
_entity_poly.type
_entity_poly.pdbx_seq_one_letter_code
_entity_poly.pdbx_strand_id
1 'polypeptide(L)'
;MTTLLTPDAPAADRLLLATREILAFVDEAGWVPGPTLIHFRRCIEPAALDRLAERSPRLWTRVRQAAAPLRFTLREGMELLAAAAHLDLELVPEFDARADTIWAEARGHYPVIADRSWAALRRRYDRDPHRQLHRVYLLAHGRPVGYFVQTSRFVRGVDTTTVLDFLASPRWLPGLLVACVLYAHETNAGLLELATNDGMAAYWLRALGFKGTQIQALQAHLPAGLGDPRSLPPPDTWFLSAADVLTLEDVDVLGALRAAAPQDHLRIVSQAEEGEA
;
A
#
# COMPACT_ATOMS: atom_id res chain seq x y z
N MET A 1 26.98 -20.20 0.92
CA MET A 1 27.94 -19.28 0.27
C MET A 1 27.18 -18.00 -0.04
N THR A 2 27.46 -16.92 0.69
CA THR A 2 26.80 -15.62 0.50
C THR A 2 27.61 -14.82 -0.51
N THR A 3 27.07 -14.61 -1.71
CA THR A 3 27.71 -13.77 -2.73
C THR A 3 27.44 -12.32 -2.37
N LEU A 4 28.39 -11.64 -1.74
CA LEU A 4 28.29 -10.22 -1.45
C LEU A 4 28.31 -9.43 -2.77
N LEU A 5 27.31 -8.57 -2.97
CA LEU A 5 27.19 -7.70 -4.13
C LEU A 5 28.39 -6.74 -4.19
N THR A 6 29.10 -6.72 -5.32
CA THR A 6 29.99 -5.62 -5.65
C THR A 6 29.15 -4.38 -6.01
N PRO A 7 29.47 -3.18 -5.48
CA PRO A 7 28.67 -1.98 -5.66
C PRO A 7 28.54 -1.51 -7.13
N ASP A 8 29.39 -2.03 -8.02
CA ASP A 8 29.50 -1.62 -9.44
C ASP A 8 28.69 -2.48 -10.42
N ALA A 9 27.97 -3.51 -9.98
CA ALA A 9 27.11 -4.27 -10.88
C ALA A 9 26.00 -3.36 -11.48
N PRO A 10 25.68 -3.47 -12.78
CA PRO A 10 24.57 -2.77 -13.39
C PRO A 10 23.28 -2.95 -12.57
N ALA A 11 22.47 -1.90 -12.44
CA ALA A 11 21.24 -1.93 -11.65
C ALA A 11 20.29 -3.09 -12.06
N ALA A 12 20.31 -3.47 -13.34
CA ALA A 12 19.54 -4.60 -13.86
C ALA A 12 20.01 -5.96 -13.31
N ASP A 13 21.32 -6.16 -13.16
CA ASP A 13 21.89 -7.42 -12.66
C ASP A 13 21.64 -7.56 -11.15
N ARG A 14 21.71 -6.45 -10.41
CA ARG A 14 21.32 -6.39 -8.99
C ARG A 14 19.85 -6.74 -8.80
N LEU A 15 18.97 -6.19 -9.63
CA LEU A 15 17.54 -6.48 -9.59
C LEU A 15 17.25 -7.96 -9.88
N LEU A 16 17.94 -8.54 -10.87
CA LEU A 16 17.73 -9.91 -11.29
C LEU A 16 18.27 -10.91 -10.26
N LEU A 17 19.40 -10.61 -9.61
CA LEU A 17 19.93 -11.41 -8.52
C LEU A 17 19.02 -11.35 -7.29
N ALA A 18 18.63 -10.14 -6.87
CA ALA A 18 17.67 -9.94 -5.78
C ALA A 18 16.36 -10.70 -6.01
N THR A 19 15.80 -10.62 -7.23
CA THR A 19 14.58 -11.34 -7.60
C THR A 19 14.77 -12.85 -7.44
N ARG A 20 15.90 -13.40 -7.89
CA ARG A 20 16.19 -14.84 -7.73
C ARG A 20 16.32 -15.25 -6.28
N GLU A 21 16.98 -14.45 -5.45
CA GLU A 21 17.14 -14.74 -4.02
C GLU A 21 15.81 -14.67 -3.26
N ILE A 22 14.94 -13.72 -3.59
CA ILE A 22 13.58 -13.64 -3.06
C ILE A 22 12.80 -14.89 -3.44
N LEU A 23 12.81 -15.27 -4.71
CA LEU A 23 12.09 -16.46 -5.19
C LEU A 23 12.60 -17.74 -4.53
N ALA A 24 13.91 -17.89 -4.39
CA ALA A 24 14.50 -19.04 -3.69
C ALA A 24 14.08 -19.08 -2.21
N PHE A 25 14.07 -17.94 -1.52
CA PHE A 25 13.60 -17.86 -0.13
C PHE A 25 12.11 -18.20 -0.01
N VAL A 26 11.28 -17.69 -0.91
CA VAL A 26 9.85 -17.99 -0.99
C VAL A 26 9.63 -19.50 -1.18
N ASP A 27 10.37 -20.11 -2.10
CA ASP A 27 10.29 -21.54 -2.38
C ASP A 27 10.74 -22.38 -1.17
N GLU A 28 11.86 -22.01 -0.53
CA GLU A 28 12.38 -22.67 0.68
C GLU A 28 11.41 -22.56 1.87
N ALA A 29 10.72 -21.42 2.00
CA ALA A 29 9.72 -21.19 3.04
C ALA A 29 8.36 -21.88 2.73
N GLY A 30 8.22 -22.50 1.55
CA GLY A 30 6.98 -23.14 1.09
C GLY A 30 5.85 -22.13 0.79
N TRP A 31 6.18 -20.88 0.53
CA TRP A 31 5.19 -19.83 0.30
C TRP A 31 4.55 -20.02 -1.07
N VAL A 32 3.22 -19.95 -1.13
CA VAL A 32 2.48 -20.13 -2.38
C VAL A 32 2.16 -18.78 -3.03
N PRO A 33 2.17 -18.69 -4.36
CA PRO A 33 1.81 -17.46 -5.06
C PRO A 33 0.35 -17.07 -4.75
N GLY A 34 0.16 -15.85 -4.25
CA GLY A 34 -1.14 -15.26 -3.92
C GLY A 34 -1.68 -14.35 -5.05
N PRO A 35 -2.64 -13.47 -4.75
CA PRO A 35 -3.20 -12.56 -5.75
C PRO A 35 -2.21 -11.48 -6.17
N THR A 36 -2.41 -11.02 -7.41
CA THR A 36 -1.72 -9.87 -7.96
C THR A 36 -2.39 -8.58 -7.50
N LEU A 37 -1.62 -7.65 -6.96
CA LEU A 37 -2.13 -6.33 -6.63
C LEU A 37 -2.31 -5.47 -7.89
N ILE A 38 -3.32 -4.61 -7.87
CA ILE A 38 -3.52 -3.59 -8.88
C ILE A 38 -2.80 -2.33 -8.43
N HIS A 39 -1.86 -1.84 -9.22
CA HIS A 39 -1.19 -0.57 -8.97
C HIS A 39 -2.03 0.58 -9.54
N PHE A 40 -2.56 1.41 -8.66
CA PHE A 40 -3.32 2.60 -8.97
C PHE A 40 -2.44 3.85 -8.97
N ARG A 41 -2.65 4.70 -9.98
CA ARG A 41 -1.95 5.98 -10.12
C ARG A 41 -2.94 7.12 -10.37
N ARG A 42 -2.72 8.25 -9.71
CA ARG A 42 -3.45 9.50 -9.92
C ARG A 42 -2.47 10.66 -10.01
N CYS A 43 -2.61 11.47 -11.04
CA CYS A 43 -1.93 12.76 -11.08
C CYS A 43 -2.60 13.72 -10.09
N ILE A 44 -1.77 14.37 -9.29
CA ILE A 44 -2.17 15.37 -8.30
C ILE A 44 -1.90 16.77 -8.88
N GLU A 45 -0.68 17.03 -9.34
CA GLU A 45 -0.30 18.30 -9.98
C GLU A 45 -0.26 18.18 -11.52
N PRO A 46 -1.05 18.96 -12.28
CA PRO A 46 -1.01 18.93 -13.74
C PRO A 46 0.35 19.30 -14.33
N ALA A 47 1.08 20.24 -13.73
CA ALA A 47 2.40 20.63 -14.22
C ALA A 47 3.42 19.49 -14.12
N ALA A 48 3.27 18.60 -13.13
CA ALA A 48 4.08 17.38 -13.04
C ALA A 48 3.86 16.44 -14.23
N LEU A 49 2.67 16.45 -14.82
CA LEU A 49 2.39 15.68 -16.02
C LEU A 49 3.08 16.22 -17.27
N ASP A 50 3.18 17.54 -17.41
CA ASP A 50 3.90 18.14 -18.53
C ASP A 50 5.39 17.78 -18.44
N ARG A 51 5.98 17.79 -17.23
CA ARG A 51 7.36 17.32 -16.98
C ARG A 51 7.56 15.84 -17.34
N LEU A 52 6.56 14.98 -17.04
CA LEU A 52 6.57 13.56 -17.42
C LEU A 52 6.41 13.38 -18.94
N ALA A 53 5.59 14.21 -19.58
CA ALA A 53 5.30 14.16 -21.00
C ALA A 53 6.54 14.45 -21.86
N GLU A 54 7.33 15.44 -21.48
CA GLU A 54 8.61 15.78 -22.12
C GLU A 54 9.58 14.59 -22.14
N ARG A 55 9.54 13.74 -21.11
CA ARG A 55 10.44 12.59 -20.97
C ARG A 55 9.88 11.28 -21.54
N SER A 56 8.58 11.18 -21.77
CA SER A 56 7.95 9.97 -22.32
C SER A 56 6.65 10.28 -23.09
N PRO A 57 6.75 10.73 -24.36
CA PRO A 57 5.60 11.16 -25.17
C PRO A 57 4.52 10.10 -25.38
N ARG A 58 4.92 8.81 -25.37
CA ARG A 58 4.00 7.67 -25.57
C ARG A 58 3.13 7.36 -24.36
N LEU A 59 3.61 7.64 -23.14
CA LEU A 59 2.82 7.50 -21.91
C LEU A 59 1.85 8.67 -21.75
N TRP A 60 2.19 9.83 -22.33
CA TRP A 60 1.46 11.09 -22.16
C TRP A 60 0.07 11.11 -22.78
N THR A 61 -0.09 10.59 -24.00
CA THR A 61 -1.37 10.62 -24.74
C THR A 61 -2.48 9.88 -23.98
N ARG A 62 -2.14 8.84 -23.21
CA ARG A 62 -3.09 8.09 -22.39
C ARG A 62 -3.49 8.83 -21.10
N VAL A 63 -2.60 9.67 -20.56
CA VAL A 63 -2.84 10.39 -19.31
C VAL A 63 -3.59 11.72 -19.54
N ARG A 64 -3.31 12.42 -20.65
CA ARG A 64 -3.95 13.71 -20.98
C ARG A 64 -5.46 13.61 -21.24
N GLN A 65 -5.92 12.50 -21.82
CA GLN A 65 -7.36 12.29 -22.07
C GLN A 65 -8.17 12.06 -20.79
N ALA A 66 -7.52 11.70 -19.68
CA ALA A 66 -8.17 11.46 -18.38
C ALA A 66 -8.19 12.69 -17.46
N ALA A 67 -7.60 13.81 -17.90
CA ALA A 67 -7.20 14.91 -17.04
C ALA A 67 -8.22 16.06 -16.94
N ALA A 68 -8.99 16.36 -17.99
CA ALA A 68 -9.47 17.73 -18.17
C ALA A 68 -10.77 18.13 -17.43
N PRO A 69 -11.85 17.34 -17.35
CA PRO A 69 -13.12 17.88 -16.82
C PRO A 69 -13.45 17.55 -15.36
N LEU A 70 -12.75 16.63 -14.70
CA LEU A 70 -13.11 16.15 -13.35
C LEU A 70 -12.28 16.75 -12.20
N ARG A 71 -11.25 17.55 -12.50
CA ARG A 71 -10.22 17.90 -11.51
C ARG A 71 -10.60 19.00 -10.53
N PHE A 72 -11.35 20.00 -10.98
CA PHE A 72 -11.67 21.16 -10.14
C PHE A 72 -12.89 20.90 -9.24
N THR A 73 -13.88 20.14 -9.72
CA THR A 73 -15.08 19.81 -8.95
C THR A 73 -14.84 18.75 -7.87
N LEU A 74 -13.84 17.88 -8.05
CA LEU A 74 -13.54 16.84 -7.08
C LEU A 74 -12.92 17.40 -5.80
N ARG A 75 -12.05 18.41 -5.85
CA ARG A 75 -11.41 18.93 -4.64
C ARG A 75 -12.41 19.61 -3.72
N GLU A 76 -13.16 20.58 -4.22
CA GLU A 76 -14.18 21.29 -3.44
C GLU A 76 -15.27 20.32 -2.94
N GLY A 77 -15.67 19.35 -3.77
CA GLY A 77 -16.60 18.29 -3.35
C GLY A 77 -16.02 17.38 -2.26
N MET A 78 -14.73 17.04 -2.35
CA MET A 78 -14.03 16.23 -1.35
C MET A 78 -13.86 16.97 -0.03
N GLU A 79 -13.50 18.26 -0.07
CA GLU A 79 -13.39 19.11 1.12
C GLU A 79 -14.75 19.28 1.80
N LEU A 80 -15.82 19.48 1.01
CA LEU A 80 -17.19 19.55 1.53
C LEU A 80 -17.64 18.22 2.16
N LEU A 81 -17.33 17.09 1.51
CA LEU A 81 -17.63 15.76 2.05
C LEU A 81 -16.86 15.48 3.34
N ALA A 82 -15.58 15.84 3.40
CA ALA A 82 -14.77 15.72 4.60
C ALA A 82 -15.30 16.59 5.74
N ALA A 83 -15.65 17.84 5.45
CA ALA A 83 -16.24 18.75 6.43
C ALA A 83 -17.60 18.25 6.94
N ALA A 84 -18.47 17.78 6.04
CA ALA A 84 -19.77 17.23 6.42
C ALA A 84 -19.66 15.94 7.26
N ALA A 85 -18.60 15.16 7.05
CA ALA A 85 -18.31 13.95 7.81
C ALA A 85 -17.42 14.20 9.05
N HIS A 86 -17.07 15.46 9.35
CA HIS A 86 -16.14 15.84 10.41
C HIS A 86 -14.86 15.00 10.41
N LEU A 87 -14.26 14.86 9.22
CA LEU A 87 -13.04 14.11 9.00
C LEU A 87 -11.82 15.02 9.17
N ASP A 88 -10.93 14.62 10.06
CA ASP A 88 -9.65 15.29 10.31
C ASP A 88 -8.48 14.34 10.04
N LEU A 89 -7.32 14.92 9.72
CA LEU A 89 -6.07 14.18 9.56
C LEU A 89 -5.10 14.53 10.68
N GLU A 90 -4.56 13.49 11.32
CA GLU A 90 -3.54 13.63 12.34
C GLU A 90 -2.27 12.91 11.91
N LEU A 91 -1.21 13.67 11.62
CA LEU A 91 0.13 13.14 11.40
C LEU A 91 0.73 12.75 12.76
N VAL A 92 1.18 11.50 12.87
CA VAL A 92 1.80 10.96 14.08
C VAL A 92 3.26 10.57 13.85
N PRO A 93 4.14 10.76 14.85
CA PRO A 93 5.54 10.33 14.73
C PRO A 93 5.67 8.81 14.71
N GLU A 94 4.86 8.11 15.48
CA GLU A 94 4.82 6.65 15.60
C GLU A 94 3.37 6.17 15.75
N PHE A 95 3.10 4.89 15.45
CA PHE A 95 1.79 4.32 15.72
C PHE A 95 1.59 4.11 17.23
N ASP A 96 0.35 4.23 17.68
CA ASP A 96 -0.08 4.06 19.07
C ASP A 96 -1.28 3.10 19.15
N ALA A 97 -1.82 2.91 20.36
CA ALA A 97 -2.94 1.98 20.61
C ALA A 97 -4.23 2.30 19.83
N ARG A 98 -4.34 3.48 19.19
CA ARG A 98 -5.48 3.80 18.31
C ARG A 98 -5.52 2.89 17.08
N ALA A 99 -4.37 2.39 16.62
CA ALA A 99 -4.29 1.41 15.55
C ALA A 99 -5.07 0.12 15.88
N ASP A 100 -5.05 -0.34 17.14
CA ASP A 100 -5.80 -1.54 17.55
C ASP A 100 -7.32 -1.32 17.48
N THR A 101 -7.79 -0.08 17.69
CA THR A 101 -9.20 0.27 17.52
C THR A 101 -9.62 0.16 16.06
N ILE A 102 -8.81 0.73 15.15
CA ILE A 102 -9.04 0.65 13.70
C ILE A 102 -8.98 -0.81 13.23
N TRP A 103 -7.99 -1.57 13.70
CA TRP A 103 -7.82 -2.98 13.38
C TRP A 103 -9.02 -3.82 13.82
N ALA A 104 -9.47 -3.66 15.07
CA ALA A 104 -10.60 -4.40 15.60
C ALA A 104 -11.89 -4.12 14.81
N GLU A 105 -12.10 -2.87 14.38
CA GLU A 105 -13.26 -2.49 13.56
C GLU A 105 -13.16 -3.05 12.14
N ALA A 106 -11.99 -2.98 11.50
CA ALA A 106 -11.83 -3.32 10.09
C ALA A 106 -11.66 -4.83 9.84
N ARG A 107 -10.97 -5.57 10.73
CA ARG A 107 -10.55 -6.96 10.47
C ARG A 107 -11.70 -7.90 10.14
N GLY A 108 -12.87 -7.71 10.77
CA GLY A 108 -14.05 -8.56 10.57
C GLY A 108 -14.70 -8.39 9.19
N HIS A 109 -14.34 -7.36 8.43
CA HIS A 109 -14.86 -7.12 7.08
C HIS A 109 -14.07 -7.84 5.98
N TYR A 110 -12.87 -8.33 6.31
CA TYR A 110 -11.95 -8.91 5.33
C TYR A 110 -11.69 -10.37 5.69
N PRO A 111 -12.10 -11.33 4.84
CA PRO A 111 -11.86 -12.75 5.11
C PRO A 111 -10.38 -13.11 5.22
N VAL A 112 -9.54 -12.36 4.50
CA VAL A 112 -8.09 -12.52 4.47
C VAL A 112 -7.48 -11.13 4.56
N ILE A 113 -6.71 -10.90 5.62
CA ILE A 113 -6.02 -9.64 5.87
C ILE A 113 -4.79 -9.92 6.75
N ALA A 114 -3.66 -9.26 6.46
CA ALA A 114 -2.48 -9.31 7.31
C ALA A 114 -2.71 -8.53 8.61
N ASP A 115 -2.15 -9.02 9.73
CA ASP A 115 -2.23 -8.35 11.03
C ASP A 115 -1.73 -6.90 10.96
N ARG A 116 -2.62 -5.97 11.35
CA ARG A 116 -2.40 -4.53 11.40
C ARG A 116 -2.67 -3.96 12.79
N SER A 117 -2.56 -4.79 13.82
CA SER A 117 -2.48 -4.33 15.21
C SER A 117 -1.36 -3.30 15.39
N TRP A 118 -1.44 -2.51 16.45
CA TRP A 118 -0.40 -1.55 16.83
C TRP A 118 0.98 -2.22 16.89
N ALA A 119 1.07 -3.41 17.49
CA ALA A 119 2.31 -4.15 17.59
C ALA A 119 2.90 -4.53 16.22
N ALA A 120 2.05 -4.91 15.27
CA ALA A 120 2.45 -5.24 13.90
C ALA A 120 2.91 -3.98 13.14
N LEU A 121 2.15 -2.89 13.20
CA LEU A 121 2.49 -1.63 12.53
C LEU A 121 3.78 -1.01 13.09
N ARG A 122 3.94 -1.00 14.42
CA ARG A 122 5.16 -0.50 15.07
C ARG A 122 6.39 -1.29 14.61
N ARG A 123 6.26 -2.62 14.54
CA ARG A 123 7.35 -3.48 14.02
C ARG A 123 7.69 -3.14 12.57
N ARG A 124 6.67 -2.90 11.74
CA ARG A 124 6.80 -2.68 10.30
C ARG A 124 7.32 -1.28 9.95
N TYR A 125 6.90 -0.25 10.67
CA TYR A 125 7.15 1.15 10.29
C TYR A 125 7.98 1.95 11.28
N ASP A 126 7.97 1.64 12.57
CA ASP A 126 8.57 2.52 13.59
C ASP A 126 10.00 2.11 13.97
N ARG A 127 10.42 0.89 13.59
CA ARG A 127 11.76 0.36 13.90
C ARG A 127 12.86 0.88 12.99
N ASP A 128 12.53 1.47 11.85
CA ASP A 128 13.51 2.02 10.90
C ASP A 128 13.42 3.55 10.85
N PRO A 129 14.27 4.26 11.62
CA PRO A 129 14.25 5.73 11.66
C PRO A 129 14.77 6.37 10.37
N HIS A 130 15.38 5.61 9.46
CA HIS A 130 15.93 6.16 8.22
C HIS A 130 14.88 6.29 7.11
N ARG A 131 13.74 5.59 7.24
CA ARG A 131 12.63 5.73 6.29
C ARG A 131 11.84 6.99 6.59
N GLN A 132 11.80 7.92 5.63
CA GLN A 132 10.94 9.11 5.68
C GLN A 132 9.48 8.69 5.44
N LEU A 133 8.84 8.18 6.49
CA LEU A 133 7.44 7.73 6.47
C LEU A 133 6.55 8.75 7.16
N HIS A 134 5.42 9.05 6.52
CA HIS A 134 4.34 9.82 7.11
C HIS A 134 3.24 8.86 7.51
N ARG A 135 2.91 8.85 8.80
CA ARG A 135 1.89 7.99 9.41
C ARG A 135 0.72 8.89 9.77
N VAL A 136 -0.43 8.67 9.15
CA VAL A 136 -1.56 9.58 9.29
C VAL A 136 -2.77 8.79 9.75
N TYR A 137 -3.39 9.24 10.84
CA TYR A 137 -4.72 8.78 11.24
C TYR A 137 -5.79 9.64 10.58
N LEU A 138 -6.84 8.98 10.12
CA LEU A 138 -8.12 9.59 9.80
C LEU A 138 -8.97 9.58 11.06
N LEU A 139 -9.40 10.75 11.51
CA LEU A 139 -10.30 10.91 12.65
C LEU A 139 -11.70 11.28 12.14
N ALA A 140 -12.74 10.69 12.71
CA ALA A 140 -14.12 11.15 12.54
C ALA A 140 -14.64 11.58 13.91
N HIS A 141 -15.00 12.85 14.06
CA HIS A 141 -15.39 13.41 15.36
C HIS A 141 -14.34 13.14 16.47
N GLY A 142 -13.05 13.29 16.14
CA GLY A 142 -11.94 13.03 17.05
C GLY A 142 -11.66 11.55 17.37
N ARG A 143 -12.41 10.61 16.78
CA ARG A 143 -12.17 9.15 16.95
C ARG A 143 -11.40 8.58 15.76
N PRO A 144 -10.38 7.74 15.99
CA PRO A 144 -9.64 7.10 14.90
C PRO A 144 -10.53 6.11 14.15
N VAL A 145 -10.67 6.30 12.83
CA VAL A 145 -11.52 5.46 11.96
C VAL A 145 -10.76 4.84 10.79
N GLY A 146 -9.51 5.27 10.59
CA GLY A 146 -8.62 4.69 9.60
C GLY A 146 -7.21 5.23 9.74
N TYR A 147 -6.27 4.64 9.01
CA TYR A 147 -4.91 5.16 8.89
C TYR A 147 -4.38 4.95 7.47
N PHE A 148 -3.35 5.71 7.12
CA PHE A 148 -2.49 5.38 5.99
C PHE A 148 -1.02 5.70 6.31
N VAL A 149 -0.13 4.97 5.65
CA VAL A 149 1.31 5.18 5.67
C VAL A 149 1.74 5.55 4.27
N GLN A 150 2.47 6.65 4.13
CA GLN A 150 3.03 7.04 2.85
C GLN A 150 4.50 7.42 2.94
N THR A 151 5.14 7.40 1.78
CA THR A 151 6.48 7.91 1.54
C THR A 151 6.48 8.79 0.31
N SER A 152 7.42 9.73 0.23
CA SER A 152 7.58 10.62 -0.92
C SER A 152 8.97 10.41 -1.52
N ARG A 153 9.03 10.35 -2.85
CA ARG A 153 10.26 10.15 -3.61
C ARG A 153 10.23 10.93 -4.92
N PHE A 154 11.38 11.42 -5.35
CA PHE A 154 11.50 12.10 -6.63
C PHE A 154 11.78 11.08 -7.75
N VAL A 155 10.74 10.72 -8.50
CA VAL A 155 10.83 9.69 -9.55
C VAL A 155 10.71 10.33 -10.91
N ARG A 156 11.76 10.16 -11.73
CA ARG A 156 11.78 10.64 -13.13
C ARG A 156 11.43 12.12 -13.29
N GLY A 157 11.76 12.97 -12.31
CA GLY A 157 11.48 14.41 -12.38
C GLY A 157 10.18 14.85 -11.72
N VAL A 158 9.51 13.95 -11.00
CA VAL A 158 8.21 14.19 -10.38
C VAL A 158 8.20 13.72 -8.94
N ASP A 159 7.78 14.60 -8.03
CA ASP A 159 7.48 14.26 -6.66
C ASP A 159 6.33 13.25 -6.62
N THR A 160 6.67 12.03 -6.25
CA THR A 160 5.76 10.89 -6.23
C THR A 160 5.54 10.47 -4.80
N THR A 161 4.29 10.55 -4.36
CA THR A 161 3.87 10.02 -3.07
C THR A 161 3.29 8.63 -3.26
N THR A 162 3.77 7.67 -2.48
CA THR A 162 3.30 6.29 -2.52
C THR A 162 2.66 5.96 -1.18
N VAL A 163 1.37 5.57 -1.20
CA VAL A 163 0.70 4.97 -0.03
C VAL A 163 1.13 3.52 0.06
N LEU A 164 1.92 3.21 1.08
CA LEU A 164 2.47 1.87 1.32
C LEU A 164 1.44 0.95 1.96
N ASP A 165 0.68 1.46 2.92
CA ASP A 165 -0.38 0.73 3.60
C ASP A 165 -1.50 1.67 4.02
N PHE A 166 -2.69 1.12 4.19
CA PHE A 166 -3.85 1.84 4.67
C PHE A 166 -4.82 0.84 5.30
N LEU A 167 -5.70 1.32 6.16
CA LEU A 167 -6.80 0.50 6.69
C LEU A 167 -7.93 1.40 7.15
N ALA A 168 -9.16 1.00 6.83
CA ALA A 168 -10.39 1.52 7.40
C ALA A 168 -11.47 0.45 7.27
N SER A 169 -12.53 0.55 8.08
CA SER A 169 -13.73 -0.25 7.81
C SER A 169 -14.38 0.22 6.50
N PRO A 170 -15.19 -0.63 5.82
CA PRO A 170 -15.84 -0.32 4.55
C PRO A 170 -16.57 1.03 4.52
N ARG A 171 -17.18 1.41 5.64
CA ARG A 171 -17.90 2.67 5.80
C ARG A 171 -16.98 3.90 5.68
N TRP A 172 -15.76 3.81 6.19
CA TRP A 172 -14.81 4.93 6.25
C TRP A 172 -13.79 4.93 5.12
N LEU A 173 -13.66 3.81 4.40
CA LEU A 173 -12.73 3.66 3.27
C LEU A 173 -12.83 4.78 2.22
N PRO A 174 -14.01 5.25 1.78
CA PRO A 174 -14.07 6.36 0.81
C PRO A 174 -13.45 7.63 1.36
N GLY A 175 -13.73 7.95 2.63
CA GLY A 175 -13.16 9.10 3.33
C GLY A 175 -11.65 9.01 3.48
N LEU A 176 -11.13 7.82 3.79
CA LEU A 176 -9.70 7.55 3.86
C LEU A 176 -9.00 7.77 2.52
N LEU A 177 -9.58 7.26 1.43
CA LEU A 177 -8.99 7.42 0.09
C LEU A 177 -9.04 8.87 -0.40
N VAL A 178 -10.10 9.61 -0.05
CA VAL A 178 -10.18 11.06 -0.26
C VAL A 178 -9.08 11.77 0.53
N ALA A 179 -8.91 11.42 1.80
CA ALA A 179 -7.88 12.01 2.64
C ALA A 179 -6.47 11.77 2.10
N CYS A 180 -6.16 10.59 1.56
CA CYS A 180 -4.89 10.33 0.88
C CYS A 180 -4.65 11.31 -0.30
N VAL A 181 -5.69 11.62 -1.08
CA VAL A 181 -5.59 12.57 -2.19
C VAL A 181 -5.39 14.00 -1.69
N LEU A 182 -6.13 14.42 -0.66
CA LEU A 182 -5.99 15.75 -0.07
C LEU A 182 -4.61 15.94 0.54
N TYR A 183 -4.13 14.95 1.30
CA TYR A 183 -2.80 14.99 1.91
C TYR A 183 -1.69 15.04 0.84
N ALA A 184 -1.84 14.29 -0.26
CA ALA A 184 -0.90 14.37 -1.38
C ALA A 184 -0.89 15.75 -2.05
N HIS A 185 -2.04 16.45 -2.11
CA HIS A 185 -2.08 17.84 -2.55
C HIS A 185 -1.36 18.78 -1.58
N GLU A 186 -1.59 18.63 -0.27
CA GLU A 186 -0.93 19.44 0.78
C GLU A 186 0.59 19.27 0.75
N THR A 187 1.08 18.07 0.46
CA THR A 187 2.52 17.79 0.32
C THR A 187 3.06 18.09 -1.08
N ASN A 188 2.30 18.78 -1.94
CA ASN A 188 2.68 19.13 -3.32
C ASN A 188 3.16 17.94 -4.16
N ALA A 189 2.55 16.76 -4.00
CA ALA A 189 2.87 15.62 -4.84
C ALA A 189 2.48 15.93 -6.30
N GLY A 190 3.30 15.51 -7.25
CA GLY A 190 2.92 15.47 -8.66
C GLY A 190 2.13 14.21 -9.03
N LEU A 191 2.48 13.09 -8.40
CA LEU A 191 1.86 11.78 -8.60
C LEU A 191 1.54 11.11 -7.25
N LEU A 192 0.36 10.50 -7.15
CA LEU A 192 -0.03 9.63 -6.05
C LEU A 192 -0.18 8.20 -6.56
N GLU A 193 0.51 7.27 -5.89
CA GLU A 193 0.56 5.85 -6.20
C GLU A 193 0.10 5.03 -5.00
N LEU A 194 -0.61 3.93 -5.24
CA LEU A 194 -0.91 2.93 -4.22
C LEU A 194 -1.24 1.59 -4.89
N ALA A 195 -1.03 0.48 -4.19
CA ALA A 195 -1.36 -0.85 -4.70
C ALA A 195 -2.29 -1.58 -3.74
N THR A 196 -3.30 -2.25 -4.29
CA THR A 196 -4.23 -3.09 -3.51
C THR A 196 -4.91 -4.13 -4.40
N ASN A 197 -5.37 -5.23 -3.80
CA ASN A 197 -6.27 -6.19 -4.43
C ASN A 197 -7.72 -6.09 -3.90
N ASP A 198 -8.00 -5.24 -2.91
CA ASP A 198 -9.35 -5.05 -2.36
C ASP A 198 -10.27 -4.47 -3.45
N GLY A 199 -11.27 -5.25 -3.87
CA GLY A 199 -12.23 -4.85 -4.90
C GLY A 199 -13.01 -3.58 -4.56
N MET A 200 -13.30 -3.36 -3.27
CA MET A 200 -14.01 -2.17 -2.81
C MET A 200 -13.11 -0.93 -2.84
N ALA A 201 -11.86 -1.05 -2.39
CA ALA A 201 -10.87 0.03 -2.54
C ALA A 201 -10.67 0.35 -4.03
N ALA A 202 -10.50 -0.66 -4.87
CA ALA A 202 -10.36 -0.51 -6.32
C ALA A 202 -11.53 0.24 -6.97
N TYR A 203 -12.77 -0.01 -6.53
CA TYR A 203 -13.95 0.73 -6.98
C TYR A 203 -13.83 2.22 -6.64
N TRP A 204 -13.56 2.57 -5.38
CA TRP A 204 -13.47 3.96 -4.94
C TRP A 204 -12.29 4.70 -5.55
N LEU A 205 -11.14 4.03 -5.73
CA LEU A 205 -9.99 4.59 -6.42
C LEU A 205 -10.33 4.99 -7.85
N ARG A 206 -11.06 4.17 -8.58
CA ARG A 206 -11.52 4.52 -9.94
C ARG A 206 -12.49 5.70 -9.93
N ALA A 207 -13.41 5.76 -8.94
CA ALA A 207 -14.31 6.90 -8.75
C ALA A 207 -13.52 8.20 -8.45
N LEU A 208 -12.42 8.09 -7.70
CA LEU A 208 -11.45 9.15 -7.47
C LEU A 208 -10.48 9.32 -8.65
N GLY A 209 -10.79 8.84 -9.86
CA GLY A 209 -9.99 9.12 -11.06
C GLY A 209 -8.62 8.44 -11.11
N PHE A 210 -8.31 7.49 -10.23
CA PHE A 210 -7.11 6.67 -10.36
C PHE A 210 -7.23 5.75 -11.57
N LYS A 211 -6.08 5.41 -12.16
CA LYS A 211 -5.95 4.38 -13.19
C LYS A 211 -5.21 3.18 -12.61
N GLY A 212 -5.87 2.03 -12.61
CA GLY A 212 -5.31 0.76 -12.18
C GLY A 212 -4.57 0.06 -13.32
N THR A 213 -3.38 -0.47 -13.04
CA THR A 213 -2.64 -1.37 -13.90
C THR A 213 -2.26 -2.59 -13.09
N GLN A 214 -2.57 -3.80 -13.59
CA GLN A 214 -2.06 -5.02 -12.98
C GLN A 214 -0.56 -5.12 -13.26
N ILE A 215 0.22 -5.31 -12.20
CA ILE A 215 1.68 -5.51 -12.30
C ILE A 215 1.98 -6.88 -11.72
N GLN A 216 2.36 -7.83 -12.57
CA GLN A 216 2.64 -9.22 -12.14
C GLN A 216 3.72 -9.30 -11.05
N ALA A 217 4.67 -8.37 -11.02
CA ALA A 217 5.71 -8.30 -9.99
C ALA A 217 5.17 -7.95 -8.57
N LEU A 218 3.89 -7.59 -8.45
CA LEU A 218 3.23 -7.35 -7.16
C LEU A 218 2.35 -8.55 -6.81
N GLN A 219 2.94 -9.74 -6.76
CA GLN A 219 2.28 -10.94 -6.28
C GLN A 219 2.53 -11.08 -4.78
N ALA A 220 1.45 -11.11 -4.00
CA ALA A 220 1.57 -11.47 -2.60
C ALA A 220 1.95 -12.95 -2.49
N HIS A 221 2.65 -13.32 -1.44
CA HIS A 221 2.98 -14.72 -1.16
C HIS A 221 2.36 -15.12 0.17
N LEU A 222 1.71 -16.28 0.20
CA LEU A 222 0.99 -16.76 1.37
C LEU A 222 1.82 -17.83 2.10
N PRO A 223 1.85 -17.81 3.45
CA PRO A 223 2.56 -18.84 4.20
C PRO A 223 1.92 -20.23 3.97
N ALA A 224 2.77 -21.26 3.94
CA ALA A 224 2.38 -22.65 3.66
C ALA A 224 1.30 -23.22 4.59
N GLY A 225 1.08 -22.60 5.76
CA GLY A 225 0.12 -23.03 6.77
C GLY A 225 -1.31 -22.53 6.59
N LEU A 226 -1.63 -21.73 5.56
CA LEU A 226 -2.99 -21.18 5.36
C LEU A 226 -4.05 -22.20 4.92
N GLY A 227 -3.68 -23.46 4.72
CA GLY A 227 -4.50 -24.45 4.05
C GLY A 227 -4.41 -24.37 2.53
N ASP A 228 -5.25 -25.14 1.83
CA ASP A 228 -5.31 -25.11 0.36
C ASP A 228 -5.76 -23.70 -0.09
N PRO A 229 -5.00 -22.96 -0.90
CA PRO A 229 -5.42 -21.65 -1.42
C PRO A 229 -6.77 -21.70 -2.15
N ARG A 230 -7.17 -22.87 -2.65
CA ARG A 230 -8.48 -23.08 -3.31
C ARG A 230 -9.65 -23.12 -2.33
N SER A 231 -9.40 -23.35 -1.04
CA SER A 231 -10.44 -23.29 0.00
C SER A 231 -10.60 -21.89 0.60
N LEU A 232 -9.73 -20.95 0.26
CA LEU A 232 -9.84 -19.56 0.68
C LEU A 232 -10.94 -18.83 -0.13
N PRO A 233 -11.55 -17.76 0.43
CA PRO A 233 -12.47 -16.91 -0.30
C PRO A 233 -11.84 -16.30 -1.57
N PRO A 234 -12.64 -15.82 -2.53
CA PRO A 234 -12.12 -15.23 -3.77
C PRO A 234 -11.09 -14.11 -3.51
N PRO A 235 -9.96 -14.05 -4.24
CA PRO A 235 -8.86 -13.14 -3.88
C PRO A 235 -9.15 -11.64 -3.99
N ASP A 236 -10.23 -11.24 -4.68
CA ASP A 236 -10.72 -9.87 -4.77
C ASP A 236 -11.51 -9.42 -3.53
N THR A 237 -11.78 -10.36 -2.61
CA THR A 237 -12.35 -10.09 -1.28
C THR A 237 -11.28 -9.92 -0.20
N TRP A 238 -10.01 -10.17 -0.52
CA TRP A 238 -8.91 -10.05 0.43
C TRP A 238 -8.45 -8.60 0.53
N PHE A 239 -7.92 -8.22 1.68
CA PHE A 239 -7.25 -6.93 1.84
C PHE A 239 -5.74 -7.10 1.88
N LEU A 240 -5.09 -6.72 0.79
CA LEU A 240 -3.64 -6.58 0.69
C LEU A 240 -3.29 -5.18 0.19
N SER A 241 -2.20 -4.64 0.71
CA SER A 241 -1.61 -3.37 0.29
C SER A 241 -0.18 -3.56 -0.22
N ALA A 242 0.46 -2.50 -0.70
CA ALA A 242 1.85 -2.56 -1.14
C ALA A 242 2.79 -3.09 -0.04
N ALA A 243 2.45 -2.87 1.23
CA ALA A 243 3.23 -3.35 2.37
C ALA A 243 3.14 -4.86 2.64
N ASP A 244 2.22 -5.58 1.99
CA ASP A 244 2.10 -7.03 2.09
C ASP A 244 2.82 -7.76 0.95
N VAL A 245 3.39 -7.00 0.01
CA VAL A 245 4.27 -7.53 -1.04
C VAL A 245 5.71 -7.40 -0.56
N LEU A 246 6.49 -8.47 -0.69
CA LEU A 246 7.95 -8.40 -0.58
C LEU A 246 8.45 -7.55 -1.76
N THR A 247 8.71 -6.25 -1.54
CA THR A 247 9.19 -5.39 -2.62
C THR A 247 10.70 -5.52 -2.78
N LEU A 248 11.24 -5.19 -3.95
CA LEU A 248 12.68 -5.22 -4.23
C LEU A 248 13.48 -4.17 -3.41
N GLU A 249 12.82 -3.25 -2.72
CA GLU A 249 13.45 -2.37 -1.72
C GLU A 249 13.69 -3.13 -0.38
N ASP A 250 13.08 -4.30 -0.21
CA ASP A 250 13.27 -5.22 0.93
C ASP A 250 14.44 -6.19 0.74
N VAL A 251 15.32 -5.97 -0.25
CA VAL A 251 16.54 -6.76 -0.43
C VAL A 251 17.50 -6.61 0.76
N ASP A 252 17.55 -5.42 1.36
CA ASP A 252 18.24 -5.23 2.64
C ASP A 252 17.50 -5.91 3.81
N VAL A 253 16.19 -6.09 3.70
CA VAL A 253 15.33 -6.80 4.66
C VAL A 253 15.49 -8.32 4.54
N LEU A 254 15.84 -8.89 3.38
CA LEU A 254 16.21 -10.32 3.26
C LEU A 254 17.45 -10.68 4.09
N GLY A 255 18.41 -9.74 4.21
CA GLY A 255 19.54 -9.87 5.12
C GLY A 255 19.09 -9.93 6.59
N ALA A 256 18.08 -9.14 6.97
CA ALA A 256 17.51 -9.12 8.31
C ALA A 256 16.54 -10.30 8.59
N LEU A 257 15.76 -10.74 7.59
CA LEU A 257 14.84 -11.88 7.64
C LEU A 257 15.58 -13.22 7.70
N ARG A 258 16.81 -13.31 7.19
CA ARG A 258 17.69 -14.47 7.42
C ARG A 258 18.23 -14.53 8.85
N ALA A 259 18.28 -13.39 9.56
CA ALA A 259 18.73 -13.30 10.94
C ALA A 259 17.58 -13.44 11.97
N ALA A 260 16.34 -13.14 11.57
CA ALA A 260 15.14 -13.33 12.38
C ALA A 260 14.47 -14.67 12.04
N ALA A 261 14.08 -15.45 13.05
CA ALA A 261 13.54 -16.79 12.84
C ALA A 261 12.25 -16.79 11.96
N PRO A 262 11.98 -17.85 11.17
CA PRO A 262 11.05 -17.80 10.02
C PRO A 262 9.54 -17.68 10.32
N GLN A 263 9.10 -17.53 11.58
CA GLN A 263 7.69 -17.78 11.94
C GLN A 263 6.84 -16.55 12.25
N ASP A 264 7.42 -15.35 12.41
CA ASP A 264 6.71 -14.25 13.10
C ASP A 264 6.21 -13.08 12.22
N HIS A 265 6.37 -13.15 10.90
CA HIS A 265 6.26 -11.95 10.05
C HIS A 265 4.94 -11.80 9.28
N LEU A 266 4.14 -12.86 9.15
CA LEU A 266 2.87 -12.80 8.44
C LEU A 266 1.84 -13.72 9.11
N ARG A 267 1.20 -13.24 10.18
CA ARG A 267 0.00 -13.89 10.72
C ARG A 267 -1.20 -13.37 9.93
N ILE A 268 -1.63 -14.13 8.93
CA ILE A 268 -2.93 -13.91 8.30
C ILE A 268 -3.96 -14.51 9.24
N VAL A 269 -4.88 -13.68 9.73
CA VAL A 269 -5.97 -14.13 10.58
C VAL A 269 -7.10 -14.58 9.67
N SER A 270 -7.29 -15.89 9.51
CA SER A 270 -8.49 -16.43 8.86
C SER A 270 -9.62 -16.47 9.89
N GLN A 271 -10.76 -15.86 9.55
CA GLN A 271 -11.96 -15.88 10.39
C GLN A 271 -12.55 -17.30 10.58
N ALA A 272 -12.08 -18.29 9.80
CA ALA A 272 -12.54 -19.68 9.89
C ALA A 272 -12.11 -20.38 11.20
N GLU A 273 -11.10 -19.88 11.92
CA GLU A 273 -10.57 -20.52 13.13
C GLU A 273 -11.22 -20.01 14.45
N GLU A 274 -11.92 -18.88 14.44
CA GLU A 274 -12.53 -18.29 15.67
C GLU A 274 -13.92 -18.88 16.01
N GLY A 275 -14.43 -19.85 15.24
CA GLY A 275 -15.81 -20.39 15.36
C GLY A 275 -15.97 -21.77 16.02
N GLU A 276 -14.90 -22.40 16.52
CA GLU A 276 -14.94 -23.77 17.09
C GLU A 276 -14.57 -23.87 18.59
N ALA A 277 -14.64 -22.76 19.34
CA ALA A 277 -14.38 -22.75 20.80
C ALA A 277 -15.66 -22.58 21.64
#